data_AF-A0A838BJN1-F1
#
_entry.id   AF-A0A838BJN1-F1
#
_cell.length_a   1.000
_cell.length_b   1.000
_cell.length_c   1.000
_cell.angle_alpha   90.00
_cell.angle_beta   90.00
_cell.angle_gamma   90.00
#
_symmetry.space_group_name_H-M   'P 1'
#
loop_
_entity.id
_entity.type
_entity.pdbx_description
1 polymer ?
#
loop_
_entity_poly.entity_id
_entity_poly.type
_entity_poly.pdbx_seq_one_letter_code
_entity_poly.pdbx_strand_id
1 'polypeptide(L)'
;MLGMTGTALSLARTGMSPDEIERRIIRAYIHLAWSPETAGSRTFTVLRFGMLEAWLTGIQETHRLPDPPGVRLDLYSHARHAVVDSCECAELDAAELARAVTLIARAWQRVHNLH
;
A
#
# COMPACT_ATOMS: atom_id res chain seq x y z
N MET A 1 14.35 -15.32 -33.79
CA MET A 1 13.59 -16.36 -33.05
C MET A 1 13.08 -15.70 -31.78
N LEU A 2 11.80 -15.27 -31.74
CA LEU A 2 10.71 -16.00 -31.05
C LEU A 2 11.21 -16.51 -29.68
N GLY A 3 10.96 -15.86 -28.56
CA GLY A 3 9.66 -15.52 -28.01
C GLY A 3 9.43 -16.43 -26.80
N MET A 4 8.93 -15.88 -25.68
CA MET A 4 8.07 -16.51 -24.65
C MET A 4 8.23 -15.78 -23.31
N THR A 5 7.37 -14.78 -23.15
CA THR A 5 6.50 -14.61 -21.97
C THR A 5 6.65 -15.71 -20.91
N GLY A 6 7.38 -15.40 -19.84
CA GLY A 6 7.19 -16.04 -18.54
C GLY A 6 6.14 -15.27 -17.76
N THR A 7 4.91 -15.31 -18.28
CA THR A 7 3.72 -14.85 -17.58
C THR A 7 3.67 -15.58 -16.24
N ALA A 8 3.86 -14.87 -15.14
CA ALA A 8 3.48 -15.32 -13.81
C ALA A 8 1.93 -15.32 -13.70
N LEU A 9 1.27 -16.01 -14.63
CA LEU A 9 -0.11 -16.46 -14.51
C LEU A 9 -0.08 -17.74 -13.67
N SER A 10 0.16 -17.57 -12.38
CA SER A 10 -0.22 -18.57 -11.38
C SER A 10 -0.51 -17.87 -10.06
N LEU A 11 -1.48 -16.94 -10.10
CA LEU A 11 -2.25 -16.56 -8.92
C LEU A 11 -3.63 -17.18 -9.08
N ALA A 12 -3.66 -18.50 -9.01
CA ALA A 12 -4.90 -19.20 -8.76
C ALA A 12 -5.47 -18.71 -7.41
N ARG A 13 -6.48 -17.85 -7.49
CA ARG A 13 -7.66 -17.86 -6.62
C ARG A 13 -7.40 -17.99 -5.11
N THR A 14 -6.50 -17.18 -4.57
CA THR A 14 -6.27 -17.09 -3.13
C THR A 14 -6.65 -15.69 -2.68
N GLY A 15 -7.66 -15.61 -1.81
CA GLY A 15 -8.03 -14.35 -1.17
C GLY A 15 -6.80 -13.72 -0.53
N MET A 16 -6.69 -12.39 -0.61
CA MET A 16 -5.54 -11.69 -0.07
C MET A 16 -5.57 -11.82 1.46
N SER A 17 -4.70 -12.65 2.04
CA SER A 17 -4.67 -12.84 3.49
C SER A 17 -4.17 -11.58 4.21
N PRO A 18 -4.61 -11.32 5.45
CA PRO A 18 -4.09 -10.22 6.26
C PRO A 18 -2.57 -10.18 6.32
N ASP A 19 -1.92 -11.34 6.54
CA ASP A 19 -0.46 -11.45 6.59
C ASP A 19 0.24 -11.05 5.28
N GLU A 20 -0.39 -11.31 4.13
CA GLU A 20 0.17 -10.90 2.84
C GLU A 20 0.05 -9.39 2.63
N ILE A 21 -1.05 -8.79 3.06
CA ILE A 21 -1.23 -7.34 3.06
C ILE A 21 -0.18 -6.70 3.95
N GLU A 22 -0.01 -7.24 5.17
CA GLU A 22 0.97 -6.77 6.15
C GLU A 22 2.39 -6.78 5.56
N ARG A 23 2.84 -7.90 5.00
CA ARG A 23 4.15 -8.02 4.36
C ARG A 23 4.37 -6.98 3.26
N ARG A 24 3.34 -6.67 2.46
CA ARG A 24 3.43 -5.67 1.40
C ARG A 24 3.53 -4.25 1.96
N ILE A 25 2.78 -3.93 3.02
CA ILE A 25 2.89 -2.64 3.71
C ILE A 25 4.30 -2.47 4.28
N ILE A 26 4.82 -3.48 5.00
CA ILE A 26 6.18 -3.45 5.57
C ILE A 26 7.22 -3.24 4.46
N ARG A 27 7.10 -3.96 3.35
CA ARG A 27 8.03 -3.80 2.22
C ARG A 27 7.98 -2.39 1.63
N ALA A 28 6.79 -1.84 1.42
CA ALA A 28 6.62 -0.47 0.94
C ALA A 28 7.21 0.55 1.91
N TYR A 29 7.01 0.34 3.22
CA TYR A 29 7.58 1.19 4.27
C TYR A 29 9.11 1.16 4.29
N ILE A 30 9.72 -0.03 4.18
CA ILE A 30 11.17 -0.17 4.05
C ILE A 30 11.65 0.57 2.79
N HIS A 31 11.02 0.39 1.64
CA HIS A 31 11.41 1.15 0.45
C HIS A 31 11.32 2.65 0.66
N LEU A 32 10.29 3.11 1.39
CA LEU A 32 10.11 4.52 1.70
C LEU A 32 11.22 5.06 2.60
N ALA A 33 11.59 4.32 3.65
CA ALA A 33 12.64 4.70 4.59
C ALA A 33 14.04 4.74 3.94
N TRP A 34 14.31 3.85 2.98
CA TRP A 34 15.63 3.68 2.37
C TRP A 34 15.81 4.39 1.03
N SER A 35 14.74 4.92 0.43
CA SER A 35 14.86 5.70 -0.81
C SER A 35 15.44 7.08 -0.53
N PRO A 36 16.26 7.66 -1.43
CA PRO A 36 16.78 9.02 -1.26
C PRO A 36 15.66 10.07 -1.35
N GLU A 37 15.83 11.22 -0.67
CA GLU A 37 14.89 12.35 -0.76
C GLU A 37 15.02 12.98 -2.14
N THR A 38 14.00 12.81 -2.97
CA THR A 38 13.78 13.68 -4.12
C THR A 38 12.77 14.75 -3.69
N ALA A 39 12.88 15.96 -4.23
CA ALA A 39 12.06 17.11 -3.84
C ALA A 39 10.54 16.82 -4.00
N GLY A 40 9.90 16.30 -2.94
CA GLY A 40 8.50 15.89 -2.93
C GLY A 40 8.15 14.85 -1.87
N SER A 41 6.86 14.51 -1.77
CA SER A 41 6.40 13.37 -0.96
C SER A 41 6.64 12.07 -1.73
N ARG A 42 7.22 11.07 -1.04
CA ARG A 42 7.49 9.75 -1.64
C ARG A 42 6.24 8.89 -1.54
N THR A 43 5.76 8.36 -2.66
CA THR A 43 4.62 7.43 -2.68
C THR A 43 5.03 6.10 -3.28
N PHE A 44 4.68 5.01 -2.60
CA PHE A 44 4.89 3.63 -3.05
C PHE A 44 3.56 2.90 -3.16
N THR A 45 3.34 2.21 -4.28
CA THR A 45 2.18 1.32 -4.41
C THR A 45 2.39 0.07 -3.57
N VAL A 46 1.52 -0.15 -2.59
CA VAL A 46 1.51 -1.35 -1.74
C VAL A 46 0.92 -2.53 -2.53
N LEU A 47 -0.22 -2.29 -3.19
CA LEU A 47 -0.93 -3.28 -4.00
C LEU A 47 -2.04 -2.62 -4.83
N ARG A 48 -2.44 -3.31 -5.90
CA ARG A 48 -3.56 -2.91 -6.77
C ARG A 48 -4.55 -4.07 -6.91
N PHE A 49 -5.84 -3.78 -6.82
CA PHE A 49 -6.91 -4.76 -6.98
C PHE A 49 -8.13 -4.11 -7.65
N GLY A 50 -8.48 -4.59 -8.85
CA GLY A 50 -9.52 -3.97 -9.67
C GLY A 50 -9.20 -2.50 -9.97
N MET A 51 -10.17 -1.63 -9.67
CA MET A 51 -10.06 -0.17 -9.83
C MET A 51 -9.51 0.54 -8.59
N LEU A 52 -9.10 -0.20 -7.56
CA LEU A 52 -8.52 0.34 -6.34
C LEU A 52 -7.01 0.08 -6.29
N GLU A 53 -6.30 1.03 -5.72
CA GLU A 53 -4.87 0.97 -5.47
C GLU A 53 -4.56 1.48 -4.07
N ALA A 54 -3.76 0.73 -3.32
CA ALA A 54 -3.29 1.14 -2.02
C ALA A 54 -1.89 1.77 -2.17
N TRP A 55 -1.76 3.00 -1.68
CA TRP A 55 -0.53 3.78 -1.71
C TRP A 55 -0.01 4.00 -0.30
N LEU A 56 1.29 3.95 -0.12
CA LEU A 56 1.97 4.36 1.10
C LEU A 56 2.80 5.62 0.79
N THR A 57 2.45 6.70 1.45
CA THR A 57 2.99 8.03 1.20
C THR A 57 3.74 8.53 2.43
N GLY A 58 4.97 9.00 2.24
CA GLY A 58 5.82 9.53 3.29
C GLY A 58 5.40 10.95 3.63
N ILE A 59 5.13 11.20 4.91
CA ILE A 59 4.84 12.51 5.45
C ILE A 59 6.19 13.16 5.77
N GLN A 60 6.53 14.20 5.03
CA GLN A 60 7.75 14.97 5.23
C GLN A 60 7.62 15.77 6.53
N GLU A 61 8.17 15.26 7.63
CA GLU A 61 8.40 16.06 8.82
C GLU A 61 9.68 16.85 8.61
N THR A 62 9.54 18.12 8.20
CA THR A 62 10.63 19.03 7.79
C THR A 62 11.73 19.23 8.85
N HIS A 63 11.60 18.68 10.05
CA HIS A 63 12.44 18.98 11.21
C HIS A 63 12.75 17.79 12.15
N ARG A 64 12.48 16.52 11.78
CA ARG A 64 12.79 15.38 12.66
C ARG A 64 13.81 14.41 12.06
N LEU A 65 15.04 14.50 12.58
CA LEU A 65 15.84 13.31 12.88
C LEU A 65 15.92 13.22 14.42
N PRO A 66 15.81 12.02 15.02
CA PRO A 66 16.04 10.70 14.42
C PRO A 66 14.79 9.81 14.27
N ASP A 67 13.58 10.36 14.38
CA ASP A 67 12.34 9.57 14.41
C ASP A 67 11.98 8.98 13.03
N PRO A 68 11.37 7.77 12.98
CA PRO A 68 10.87 7.20 11.74
C PRO A 68 9.87 8.14 11.05
N PRO A 69 9.87 8.21 9.71
CA PRO A 69 8.95 9.10 9.00
C PRO A 69 7.52 8.61 9.18
N GLY A 70 6.64 9.51 9.60
CA GLY A 70 5.19 9.28 9.53
C GLY A 70 4.78 8.91 8.11
N VAL A 71 3.82 8.01 8.00
CA VAL A 71 3.30 7.55 6.70
C VAL A 71 1.78 7.64 6.66
N ARG A 72 1.25 7.94 5.47
CA ARG A 72 -0.16 7.84 5.17
C ARG A 72 -0.39 6.72 4.19
N LEU A 73 -1.32 5.82 4.50
CA LEU A 73 -1.80 4.80 3.60
C LEU A 73 -3.12 5.26 2.96
N ASP A 74 -3.13 5.47 1.65
CA ASP A 74 -4.28 5.94 0.89
C ASP A 74 -4.86 4.82 0.02
N LEU A 75 -6.19 4.70 -0.02
CA LEU A 75 -6.90 3.92 -1.04
C LEU A 75 -7.33 4.85 -2.16
N TYR A 76 -6.64 4.77 -3.29
CA TYR A 76 -6.99 5.50 -4.49
C TYR A 76 -7.96 4.71 -5.37
N SER A 77 -9.03 5.36 -5.81
CA SER A 77 -9.96 4.82 -6.79
C SER A 77 -9.70 5.42 -8.17
N HIS A 78 -9.28 4.56 -9.09
CA HIS A 78 -9.14 4.91 -10.51
C HIS A 78 -10.50 5.23 -11.16
N ALA A 79 -11.59 4.65 -10.66
CA ALA A 79 -12.93 4.91 -11.19
C ALA A 79 -13.44 6.32 -10.82
N ARG A 80 -13.02 6.85 -9.67
CA ARG A 80 -13.44 8.16 -9.15
C ARG A 80 -12.36 9.23 -9.29
N HIS A 81 -11.16 8.85 -9.75
CA HIS A 81 -9.96 9.68 -9.77
C HIS A 81 -9.70 10.37 -8.42
N ALA A 82 -9.91 9.65 -7.31
CA ALA A 82 -9.86 10.22 -5.97
C ALA A 82 -9.44 9.19 -4.91
N VAL A 83 -8.82 9.67 -3.83
CA VAL A 83 -8.65 8.90 -2.59
C VAL A 83 -10.02 8.71 -1.94
N VAL A 84 -10.37 7.47 -1.64
CA VAL A 84 -11.68 7.08 -1.10
C VAL A 84 -11.64 6.68 0.38
N ASP A 85 -10.44 6.39 0.91
CA ASP A 85 -10.20 6.10 2.32
C ASP A 85 -8.70 6.29 2.61
N SER A 86 -8.35 6.57 3.86
CA SER A 86 -6.96 6.79 4.26
C SER A 86 -6.71 6.42 5.71
N CYS A 87 -5.51 5.92 6.02
CA CYS A 87 -5.05 5.67 7.38
C CYS A 87 -3.69 6.37 7.58
N GLU A 88 -3.61 7.23 8.58
CA GLU A 88 -2.33 7.82 9.02
C GLU A 88 -1.67 6.91 10.06
N CYS A 89 -0.36 6.74 9.93
CA CYS A 89 0.47 5.97 10.84
C CYS A 89 1.68 6.83 11.20
N ALA A 90 1.90 7.06 12.50
CA ALA A 90 3.04 7.82 12.97
C ALA A 90 4.33 7.00 12.88
N GLU A 91 4.30 5.75 13.32
CA GLU A 91 5.49 4.88 13.40
C GLU A 91 5.28 3.53 12.70
N LEU A 92 4.04 3.26 12.25
CA LEU A 92 3.62 1.96 11.74
C LEU A 92 3.83 0.85 12.78
N ASP A 93 3.43 1.12 14.03
CA ASP A 93 3.42 0.12 15.09
C ASP A 93 2.43 -1.03 14.80
N ALA A 94 2.39 -2.05 15.66
CA ALA A 94 1.50 -3.20 15.46
C ALA A 94 0.01 -2.84 15.36
N ALA A 95 -0.45 -1.85 16.13
CA ALA A 95 -1.85 -1.42 16.11
C ALA A 95 -2.14 -0.61 14.83
N GLU A 96 -1.26 0.31 14.47
CA GLU A 96 -1.36 1.11 13.24
C GLU A 96 -1.32 0.21 11.99
N LEU A 97 -0.42 -0.76 11.96
CA LEU A 97 -0.32 -1.76 10.91
C LEU A 97 -1.59 -2.60 10.80
N ALA A 98 -2.15 -3.06 11.92
CA ALA A 98 -3.41 -3.80 11.93
C ALA A 98 -4.58 -2.96 11.37
N ARG A 99 -4.64 -1.65 11.65
CA ARG A 99 -5.63 -0.74 11.05
C ARG A 99 -5.44 -0.62 9.54
N ALA A 100 -4.21 -0.44 9.07
CA ALA A 100 -3.89 -0.35 7.65
C ALA A 100 -4.25 -1.64 6.89
N VAL A 101 -3.91 -2.80 7.46
CA VAL A 101 -4.31 -4.11 6.96
C VAL A 101 -5.83 -4.23 6.88
N THR A 102 -6.54 -3.85 7.95
CA THR A 102 -8.00 -3.88 8.01
C THR A 102 -8.64 -3.00 6.93
N LEU A 103 -8.10 -1.81 6.70
CA LEU A 103 -8.59 -0.89 5.68
C LEU A 103 -8.47 -1.50 4.27
N ILE A 104 -7.31 -2.08 3.93
CA ILE A 104 -7.12 -2.75 2.64
C ILE A 104 -7.99 -4.00 2.52
N ALA A 105 -8.04 -4.83 3.56
CA ALA A 105 -8.83 -6.06 3.58
C ALA A 105 -10.33 -5.78 3.39
N ARG A 106 -10.88 -4.76 4.06
CA ARG A 106 -12.27 -4.31 3.88
C ARG A 106 -12.52 -3.82 2.47
N ALA A 107 -11.61 -3.04 1.90
CA ALA A 107 -11.75 -2.57 0.53
C ALA A 107 -11.71 -3.72 -0.49
N TRP A 108 -10.81 -4.69 -0.28
CA TRP A 108 -10.73 -5.89 -1.10
C TRP A 108 -12.02 -6.72 -1.03
N GLN A 109 -12.55 -6.94 0.18
CA GLN A 109 -13.83 -7.61 0.39
C GLN A 109 -14.99 -6.90 -0.32
N ARG A 110 -15.07 -5.57 -0.26
CA ARG A 110 -16.11 -4.81 -0.98
C ARG A 110 -16.02 -5.02 -2.49
N VAL A 111 -14.82 -5.02 -3.08
CA VAL A 111 -14.64 -5.25 -4.52
C VAL A 111 -15.04 -6.69 -4.91
N HIS A 112 -14.72 -7.67 -4.08
CA HIS A 112 -15.03 -9.08 -4.36
C HIS A 112 -16.48 -9.47 -4.06
N ASN A 113 -17.14 -8.83 -3.09
CA ASN A 113 -18.54 -9.09 -2.74
C ASN A 113 -19.53 -8.35 -3.66
N LEU A 114 -19.06 -7.47 -4.55
CA LEU A 114 -19.86 -6.77 -5.55
C LEU A 114 -19.95 -7.54 -6.89
N HIS A 115 -19.47 -8.78 -6.93
CA HIS A 115 -19.58 -9.72 -8.07
C HIS A 115 -20.39 -10.95 -7.66
#